data_AF-A0A1M4ZYU8-F1
#
_entry.id   AF-A0A1M4ZYU8-F1
#
_cell.length_a   1.000
_cell.length_b   1.000
_cell.length_c   1.000
_cell.angle_alpha   90.00
_cell.angle_beta   90.00
_cell.angle_gamma   90.00
#
_symmetry.space_group_name_H-M   'P 1'
#
loop_
_entity.id
_entity.type
_entity.pdbx_description
1 polymer ?
#
loop_
_entity_poly.entity_id
_entity_poly.type
_entity_poly.pdbx_seq_one_letter_code
_entity_poly.pdbx_strand_id
1 'polypeptide(L)'
;MSYFETLVLVKKDDFITGEAIFRRVGELLAPYDESNEVEPFEVECGCKGLLAKLKSVEIVEKATGTKFNDLRMVFSRIPDAYRPSWKDFASEFNWLVRRVEVQHPLFEAFNPDCQLCNGSGFYLETKNPNARWDHWEVGGCLSESMDIVSGQYFFKSEILRKNIVLTNDLIDQPYIPFAIVSYEGWFEKGRMGLWTQVQNVKPDEVWEAEVNQLIHDHLDHWAIRCKLHI
;
A
#
# COMPACT_ATOMS: atom_id res chain seq x y z
N MET A 1 -12.73 -6.48 -0.92
CA MET A 1 -12.89 -5.20 -0.19
C MET A 1 -11.52 -4.79 0.26
N SER A 2 -11.01 -3.65 -0.20
CA SER A 2 -9.61 -3.22 -0.04
C SER A 2 -9.49 -2.36 1.21
N TYR A 3 -9.41 -2.97 2.39
CA TYR A 3 -9.11 -2.25 3.62
C TYR A 3 -7.97 -2.93 4.35
N PHE A 4 -7.34 -2.19 5.25
CA PHE A 4 -6.30 -2.70 6.14
C PHE A 4 -6.44 -2.11 7.54
N GLU A 5 -6.00 -2.88 8.54
CA GLU A 5 -6.02 -2.45 9.94
C GLU A 5 -4.79 -1.60 10.26
N THR A 6 -5.03 -0.48 10.95
CA THR A 6 -4.01 0.49 11.35
C THR A 6 -4.15 0.79 12.84
N LEU A 7 -3.05 0.81 13.58
CA LEU A 7 -3.04 1.38 14.93
C LEU A 7 -2.67 2.85 14.85
N VAL A 8 -3.47 3.71 15.46
CA VAL A 8 -3.14 5.12 15.65
C VAL A 8 -2.75 5.36 17.10
N LEU A 9 -1.51 5.81 17.32
CA LEU A 9 -0.93 6.03 18.63
C LEU A 9 -1.12 7.48 19.05
N VAL A 10 -1.90 7.70 20.09
CA VAL A 10 -2.24 9.03 20.61
C VAL A 10 -1.72 9.18 22.04
N LYS A 11 -1.08 10.32 22.34
CA LYS A 11 -0.59 10.62 23.69
C LYS A 11 -1.73 10.54 24.69
N LYS A 12 -1.48 9.90 25.83
CA LYS A 12 -2.50 9.75 26.88
C LYS A 12 -2.95 11.06 27.50
N ASP A 13 -2.10 12.07 27.54
CA ASP A 13 -2.48 13.38 28.07
C ASP A 13 -3.42 14.16 27.14
N ASP A 14 -3.54 13.77 25.87
CA ASP A 14 -4.53 14.34 24.94
C ASP A 14 -5.96 13.83 25.23
N PHE A 15 -6.14 12.95 26.24
CA PHE A 15 -7.42 12.30 26.57
C PHE A 15 -8.26 13.09 27.55
N ILE A 16 -9.28 13.77 27.01
CA ILE A 16 -10.31 14.43 27.83
C ILE A 16 -11.72 13.87 27.54
N THR A 17 -12.01 13.49 26.28
CA THR A 17 -13.32 12.94 25.85
C THR A 17 -13.17 12.00 24.66
N GLY A 18 -14.20 11.18 24.38
CA GLY A 18 -14.22 10.35 23.17
C GLY A 18 -14.13 11.17 21.88
N GLU A 19 -14.74 12.35 21.82
CA GLU A 19 -14.65 13.27 20.68
C GLU A 19 -13.22 13.78 20.47
N ALA A 20 -12.47 14.05 21.54
CA ALA A 20 -11.07 14.45 21.45
C ALA A 20 -10.21 13.35 20.80
N ILE A 21 -10.52 12.07 21.06
CA ILE A 21 -9.84 10.92 20.44
C ILE A 21 -10.10 10.90 18.93
N PHE A 22 -11.37 10.94 18.51
CA PHE A 22 -11.71 10.95 17.08
C PHE A 22 -11.04 12.11 16.35
N ARG A 23 -11.06 13.31 16.95
CA ARG A 23 -10.38 14.48 16.39
C ARG A 23 -8.88 14.22 16.25
N ARG A 24 -8.23 13.69 17.29
CA ARG A 24 -6.78 13.47 17.28
C ARG A 24 -6.35 12.37 16.31
N VAL A 25 -7.14 11.31 16.19
CA VAL A 25 -6.96 10.28 15.15
C VAL A 25 -7.08 10.91 13.77
N GLY A 26 -8.11 11.72 13.55
CA GLY A 26 -8.30 12.46 12.29
C GLY A 26 -7.13 13.37 11.96
N GLU A 27 -6.61 14.12 12.94
CA GLU A 27 -5.43 14.99 12.76
C GLU A 27 -4.17 14.21 12.35
N LEU A 28 -3.93 13.03 12.94
CA LEU A 28 -2.79 12.18 12.60
C LEU A 28 -2.94 11.50 11.24
N LEU A 29 -4.17 11.16 10.84
CA LEU A 29 -4.45 10.53 9.56
C LEU A 29 -4.57 11.55 8.41
N ALA A 30 -4.94 12.80 8.70
CA ALA A 30 -5.21 13.83 7.71
C ALA A 30 -4.11 14.01 6.65
N PRO A 31 -2.79 13.98 6.97
CA PRO A 31 -1.75 14.08 5.94
C PRO A 31 -1.75 12.97 4.88
N TYR A 32 -2.46 11.86 5.15
CA TYR A 32 -2.51 10.66 4.29
C TYR A 32 -3.85 10.48 3.57
N ASP A 33 -4.76 11.46 3.67
CA ASP A 33 -6.02 11.50 2.93
C ASP A 33 -5.75 11.65 1.42
N GLU A 34 -6.29 10.76 0.59
CA GLU A 34 -6.21 10.85 -0.87
C GLU A 34 -6.89 12.10 -1.43
N SER A 35 -7.90 12.60 -0.73
CA SER A 35 -8.68 13.77 -1.13
C SER A 35 -7.92 15.10 -0.96
N ASN A 36 -6.76 15.08 -0.28
CA ASN A 36 -5.93 16.26 -0.16
C ASN A 36 -5.30 16.60 -1.51
N GLU A 37 -5.67 17.75 -2.07
CA GLU A 37 -4.89 18.36 -3.12
C GLU A 37 -3.68 19.09 -2.51
N VAL A 38 -2.52 18.90 -3.11
CA VAL A 38 -1.27 19.53 -2.75
C VAL A 38 -0.81 20.47 -3.87
N GLU A 39 0.13 21.35 -3.53
CA GLU A 39 0.77 22.22 -4.54
C GLU A 39 1.31 21.38 -5.70
N PRO A 40 1.10 21.79 -6.96
CA PRO A 40 1.54 21.05 -8.12
C PRO A 40 3.03 20.71 -8.05
N PHE A 41 3.36 19.43 -8.28
CA PHE A 41 4.74 18.97 -8.34
C PHE A 41 4.98 18.14 -9.60
N GLU A 42 6.22 18.14 -10.08
CA GLU A 42 6.61 17.40 -11.28
C GLU A 42 6.72 15.90 -10.97
N VAL A 43 6.09 15.09 -11.82
CA VAL A 43 6.13 13.63 -11.77
C VAL A 43 6.68 13.10 -13.10
N GLU A 44 7.59 12.13 -13.03
CA GLU A 44 8.10 11.43 -14.21
C GLU A 44 6.97 10.62 -14.87
N CYS A 45 6.78 10.82 -16.16
CA CYS A 45 5.73 10.15 -16.91
C CYS A 45 6.05 8.67 -17.12
N GLY A 46 5.07 7.81 -16.84
CA GLY A 46 5.16 6.37 -17.09
C GLY A 46 5.30 5.97 -18.56
N CYS A 47 5.33 6.93 -19.51
CA CYS A 47 5.63 6.65 -20.91
C CYS A 47 7.11 6.36 -21.19
N LYS A 48 7.99 6.62 -20.22
CA LYS A 48 9.44 6.35 -20.31
C LYS A 48 9.70 4.90 -20.73
N GLY A 49 10.39 4.72 -21.85
CA GLY A 49 10.75 3.41 -22.40
C GLY A 49 9.56 2.60 -22.97
N LEU A 50 8.32 3.10 -22.92
CA LEU A 50 7.13 2.37 -23.38
C LEU A 50 7.24 1.99 -24.86
N LEU A 51 7.71 2.93 -25.71
CA LEU A 51 7.88 2.67 -27.14
C LEU A 51 8.94 1.60 -27.41
N ALA A 52 10.08 1.63 -26.71
CA ALA A 52 11.10 0.60 -26.82
C ALA A 52 10.54 -0.77 -26.43
N LYS A 53 9.78 -0.85 -25.34
CA LYS A 53 9.15 -2.10 -24.90
C LYS A 53 8.19 -2.66 -25.96
N LEU A 54 7.29 -1.83 -26.49
CA LEU A 54 6.33 -2.23 -27.53
C LEU A 54 7.06 -2.71 -28.80
N LYS A 55 8.03 -1.94 -29.29
CA LYS A 55 8.85 -2.30 -30.46
C LYS A 55 9.64 -3.59 -30.25
N SER A 56 10.15 -3.81 -29.04
CA SER A 56 10.91 -5.01 -28.70
C SER A 56 10.06 -6.26 -28.69
N VAL A 57 8.80 -6.15 -28.22
CA VAL A 57 7.82 -7.24 -28.36
C VAL A 57 7.61 -7.56 -29.85
N GLU A 58 7.32 -6.56 -30.69
CA GLU A 58 7.15 -6.77 -32.14
C GLU A 58 8.35 -7.48 -32.79
N ILE A 59 9.58 -7.08 -32.42
CA ILE A 59 10.83 -7.69 -32.93
C ILE A 59 10.94 -9.15 -32.50
N VAL A 60 10.70 -9.46 -31.22
CA VAL A 60 10.79 -10.83 -30.69
C VAL A 60 9.70 -11.72 -31.27
N GLU A 61 8.47 -11.23 -31.39
CA GLU A 61 7.38 -11.99 -32.00
C GLU A 61 7.71 -12.34 -33.46
N LYS A 62 8.29 -11.40 -34.21
CA LYS A 62 8.71 -11.65 -35.60
C LYS A 62 9.87 -12.63 -35.69
N ALA A 63 10.85 -12.56 -34.77
CA ALA A 63 12.03 -13.41 -34.78
C ALA A 63 11.73 -14.85 -34.34
N THR A 64 10.80 -15.03 -33.41
CA THR A 64 10.47 -16.35 -32.82
C THR A 64 9.24 -16.99 -33.45
N GLY A 65 8.41 -16.22 -34.16
CA GLY A 65 7.09 -16.65 -34.63
C GLY A 65 6.06 -16.84 -33.50
N THR A 66 6.42 -16.53 -32.25
CA THR A 66 5.56 -16.70 -31.07
C THR A 66 4.97 -15.36 -30.68
N LYS A 67 3.63 -15.23 -30.65
CA LYS A 67 2.98 -14.01 -30.15
C LYS A 67 2.77 -14.08 -28.65
N PHE A 68 2.86 -12.93 -27.97
CA PHE A 68 2.64 -12.85 -26.53
C PHE A 68 1.24 -13.31 -26.12
N ASN A 69 0.22 -12.98 -26.92
CA ASN A 69 -1.15 -13.44 -26.67
C ASN A 69 -1.31 -14.97 -26.83
N ASP A 70 -0.53 -15.60 -27.72
CA ASP A 70 -0.58 -17.05 -27.89
C ASP A 70 -0.03 -17.76 -26.63
N LEU A 71 0.97 -17.17 -25.97
CA LEU A 71 1.49 -17.69 -24.68
C LEU A 71 0.39 -17.75 -23.61
N ARG A 72 -0.49 -16.75 -23.53
CA ARG A 72 -1.62 -16.76 -22.58
C ARG A 72 -2.60 -17.88 -22.88
N MET A 73 -2.87 -18.17 -24.15
CA MET A 73 -3.72 -19.29 -24.54
C MET A 73 -3.09 -20.65 -24.26
N VAL A 74 -1.78 -20.80 -24.47
CA VAL A 74 -1.08 -22.04 -24.13
C VAL A 74 -1.11 -22.25 -22.62
N PHE A 75 -0.83 -21.20 -21.85
CA PHE A 75 -0.84 -21.24 -20.38
C PHE A 75 -2.19 -21.66 -19.80
N SER A 76 -3.30 -21.12 -20.34
CA SER A 76 -4.65 -21.46 -19.85
C SER A 76 -5.04 -22.91 -20.13
N ARG A 77 -4.41 -23.58 -21.10
CA ARG A 77 -4.65 -25.00 -21.42
C ARG A 77 -3.89 -25.95 -20.51
N ILE A 78 -2.90 -25.47 -19.74
CA ILE A 78 -2.18 -26.30 -18.77
C ILE A 78 -3.12 -26.59 -17.59
N PRO A 79 -3.36 -27.86 -17.20
CA PRO A 79 -4.17 -28.17 -16.03
C PRO A 79 -3.59 -27.56 -14.75
N ASP A 80 -4.47 -27.11 -13.84
CA ASP A 80 -4.08 -26.40 -12.62
C ASP A 80 -3.01 -27.14 -11.79
N ALA A 81 -3.13 -28.47 -11.68
CA ALA A 81 -2.18 -29.31 -10.92
C ALA A 81 -0.74 -29.26 -11.43
N TYR A 82 -0.52 -28.84 -12.69
CA TYR A 82 0.78 -28.75 -13.33
C TYR A 82 1.10 -27.34 -13.85
N ARG A 83 0.22 -26.36 -13.60
CA ARG A 83 0.36 -25.02 -14.15
C ARG A 83 1.45 -24.28 -13.37
N PRO A 84 2.58 -23.92 -14.00
CA PRO A 84 3.59 -23.10 -13.34
C PRO A 84 3.03 -21.70 -13.06
N SER A 85 3.76 -20.87 -12.32
CA SER A 85 3.40 -19.46 -12.24
C SER A 85 3.49 -18.82 -13.64
N TRP A 86 2.64 -17.81 -13.92
CA TRP A 86 2.73 -17.07 -15.18
C TRP A 86 4.11 -16.43 -15.38
N LYS A 87 4.72 -15.97 -14.28
CA LYS A 87 6.06 -15.37 -14.27
C LYS A 87 7.10 -16.36 -14.80
N ASP A 88 7.06 -17.60 -14.33
CA ASP A 88 8.03 -18.62 -14.73
C ASP A 88 7.76 -19.10 -16.17
N PHE A 89 6.49 -19.32 -16.52
CA PHE A 89 6.09 -19.74 -17.87
C PHE A 89 6.51 -18.73 -18.95
N ALA A 90 6.29 -17.44 -18.71
CA ALA A 90 6.61 -16.38 -19.68
C ALA A 90 8.05 -15.87 -19.56
N SER A 91 8.88 -16.45 -18.68
CA SER A 91 10.20 -15.91 -18.32
C SER A 91 11.14 -15.80 -19.52
N GLU A 92 11.23 -16.82 -20.36
CA GLU A 92 12.11 -16.84 -21.53
C GLU A 92 11.72 -15.77 -22.56
N PHE A 93 10.43 -15.67 -22.88
CA PHE A 93 9.93 -14.64 -23.79
C PHE A 93 10.19 -13.24 -23.22
N ASN A 94 9.89 -13.02 -21.94
CA ASN A 94 10.14 -11.74 -21.28
C ASN A 94 11.63 -11.38 -21.25
N TRP A 95 12.51 -12.36 -21.06
CA TRP A 95 13.97 -12.16 -21.11
C TRP A 95 14.44 -11.75 -22.50
N LEU A 96 13.93 -12.40 -23.57
CA LEU A 96 14.24 -12.01 -24.95
C LEU A 96 13.78 -10.59 -25.26
N VAL A 97 12.54 -10.24 -24.87
CA VAL A 97 12.01 -8.88 -25.02
C VAL A 97 12.89 -7.88 -24.29
N ARG A 98 13.26 -8.15 -23.03
CA ARG A 98 14.12 -7.26 -22.25
C ARG A 98 15.50 -7.07 -22.90
N ARG A 99 16.09 -8.13 -23.46
CA ARG A 99 17.39 -8.07 -24.14
C ARG A 99 17.35 -7.18 -25.38
N VAL A 100 16.26 -7.22 -26.15
CA VAL A 100 16.07 -6.34 -27.32
C VAL A 100 15.76 -4.91 -26.86
N GLU A 101 14.95 -4.75 -25.82
CA GLU A 101 14.54 -3.47 -25.26
C GLU A 101 15.74 -2.62 -24.84
N VAL A 102 16.68 -3.18 -24.09
CA VAL A 102 17.87 -2.44 -23.61
C VAL A 102 18.83 -2.02 -24.74
N GLN A 103 18.71 -2.61 -25.93
CA GLN A 103 19.50 -2.27 -27.11
C GLN A 103 18.76 -1.32 -28.07
N HIS A 104 17.47 -1.06 -27.82
CA HIS A 104 16.65 -0.25 -28.71
C HIS A 104 17.04 1.23 -28.58
N PRO A 105 17.12 2.01 -29.68
CA PRO A 105 17.47 3.44 -29.61
C PRO A 105 16.53 4.30 -28.76
N LEU A 106 15.30 3.81 -28.53
CA LEU A 106 14.30 4.45 -27.68
C LEU A 106 14.30 3.92 -26.23
N PHE A 107 15.32 3.15 -25.83
CA PHE A 107 15.44 2.67 -24.46
C PHE A 107 15.46 3.87 -23.50
N GLU A 108 14.58 3.85 -22.50
CA GLU A 108 14.34 4.96 -21.56
C GLU A 108 13.90 6.30 -22.17
N ALA A 109 13.65 6.36 -23.48
CA ALA A 109 13.13 7.57 -24.11
C ALA A 109 11.65 7.78 -23.78
N PHE A 110 11.25 9.03 -23.61
CA PHE A 110 9.84 9.39 -23.45
C PHE A 110 9.11 9.36 -24.80
N ASN A 111 7.82 9.06 -24.76
CA ASN A 111 6.99 9.07 -25.96
C ASN A 111 6.65 10.52 -26.36
N PRO A 112 7.07 11.01 -27.54
CA PRO A 112 6.76 12.38 -28.00
C PRO A 112 5.26 12.62 -28.14
N ASP A 113 4.47 11.58 -28.41
CA ASP A 113 3.03 11.66 -28.60
C ASP A 113 2.23 11.31 -27.33
N CYS A 114 2.88 11.30 -26.16
CA CYS A 114 2.21 11.00 -24.90
C CYS A 114 1.20 12.10 -24.54
N GLN A 115 -0.08 11.76 -24.38
CA GLN A 115 -1.12 12.73 -24.00
C GLN A 115 -0.95 13.32 -22.60
N LEU A 116 -0.20 12.65 -21.71
CA LEU A 116 0.01 13.12 -20.34
C LEU A 116 1.15 14.15 -20.27
N CYS A 117 2.32 13.84 -20.84
CA CYS A 117 3.50 14.72 -20.77
C CYS A 117 3.79 15.50 -22.05
N ASN A 118 3.05 15.27 -23.15
CA ASN A 118 3.30 15.88 -24.47
C ASN A 118 4.78 15.79 -24.90
N GLY A 119 5.42 14.65 -24.65
CA GLY A 119 6.82 14.40 -24.97
C GLY A 119 7.87 15.01 -24.03
N SER A 120 7.48 15.82 -23.04
CA SER A 120 8.45 16.41 -22.08
C SER A 120 9.08 15.37 -21.15
N GLY A 121 8.38 14.26 -20.91
CA GLY A 121 8.72 13.24 -19.93
C GLY A 121 8.22 13.52 -18.51
N PHE A 122 7.68 14.71 -18.25
CA PHE A 122 7.18 15.10 -16.93
C PHE A 122 5.81 15.79 -17.04
N TYR A 123 4.97 15.62 -16.03
CA TYR A 123 3.70 16.34 -15.91
C TYR A 123 3.50 16.81 -14.47
N LEU A 124 2.65 17.82 -14.30
CA LEU A 124 2.29 18.33 -12.97
C LEU A 124 1.14 17.51 -12.39
N GLU A 125 1.30 17.03 -11.16
CA GLU A 125 0.29 16.33 -10.38
C GLU A 125 -0.04 17.16 -9.13
N THR A 126 -1.31 17.18 -8.74
CA THR A 126 -1.79 17.83 -7.49
C THR A 126 -2.27 16.82 -6.45
N LYS A 127 -2.23 15.53 -6.76
CA LYS A 127 -2.66 14.46 -5.85
C LYS A 127 -1.67 14.30 -4.71
N ASN A 128 -2.19 14.02 -3.51
CA ASN A 128 -1.36 13.77 -2.34
C ASN A 128 -0.38 12.59 -2.57
N PRO A 129 0.94 12.81 -2.64
CA PRO A 129 1.90 11.72 -2.82
C PRO A 129 1.97 10.81 -1.58
N ASN A 130 1.50 11.29 -0.43
CA ASN A 130 1.39 10.56 0.82
C ASN A 130 0.04 9.88 1.01
N ALA A 131 -0.87 9.92 0.03
CA ALA A 131 -2.16 9.25 0.11
C ALA A 131 -1.99 7.77 0.54
N ARG A 132 -2.78 7.34 1.52
CA ARG A 132 -2.87 5.95 2.00
C ARG A 132 -4.31 5.47 2.15
N TRP A 133 -5.28 6.38 2.18
CA TRP A 133 -6.69 6.05 2.36
C TRP A 133 -7.62 7.05 1.67
N ASP A 134 -8.81 6.58 1.27
CA ASP A 134 -9.93 7.41 0.79
C ASP A 134 -11.01 7.60 1.86
N HIS A 135 -11.09 6.66 2.81
CA HIS A 135 -11.97 6.69 3.98
C HIS A 135 -11.35 5.95 5.18
N TRP A 136 -11.67 6.39 6.40
CA TRP A 136 -11.28 5.69 7.63
C TRP A 136 -12.40 5.70 8.67
N GLU A 137 -12.40 4.66 9.50
CA GLU A 137 -13.28 4.53 10.66
C GLU A 137 -12.52 3.97 11.87
N VAL A 138 -12.93 4.33 13.10
CA VAL A 138 -12.44 3.63 14.30
C VAL A 138 -13.14 2.27 14.38
N GLY A 139 -12.35 1.21 14.53
CA GLY A 139 -12.81 -0.17 14.45
C GLY A 139 -13.01 -0.66 13.02
N GLY A 140 -13.99 -1.56 12.81
CA GLY A 140 -14.39 -2.09 11.50
C GLY A 140 -15.78 -2.73 11.54
N CYS A 141 -16.49 -2.72 10.41
CA CYS A 141 -17.87 -3.25 10.28
C CYS A 141 -18.00 -4.74 10.68
N LEU A 142 -18.70 -4.99 11.80
CA LEU A 142 -19.35 -6.24 12.27
C LEU A 142 -18.55 -7.56 12.16
N SER A 143 -17.92 -7.97 13.27
CA SER A 143 -18.17 -9.22 14.02
C SER A 143 -16.92 -9.67 14.79
N GLU A 144 -17.10 -9.83 16.10
CA GLU A 144 -16.58 -10.93 16.92
C GLU A 144 -15.19 -11.49 16.55
N SER A 145 -14.12 -11.06 17.25
CA SER A 145 -13.04 -11.98 17.67
C SER A 145 -11.87 -11.34 18.41
N MET A 146 -11.75 -10.01 18.52
CA MET A 146 -10.75 -9.43 19.42
C MET A 146 -11.36 -8.34 20.28
N ASP A 147 -11.76 -8.74 21.49
CA ASP A 147 -11.77 -7.84 22.64
C ASP A 147 -10.31 -7.48 22.91
N ILE A 148 -9.80 -6.44 22.24
CA ILE A 148 -8.58 -5.79 22.71
C ILE A 148 -8.91 -5.38 24.15
N VAL A 149 -8.20 -5.99 25.10
CA VAL A 149 -8.51 -6.04 26.53
C VAL A 149 -9.12 -4.71 26.98
N SER A 150 -10.40 -4.76 27.31
CA SER A 150 -11.13 -3.60 27.79
C SER A 150 -10.48 -3.12 29.08
N GLY A 151 -9.60 -2.13 28.98
CA GLY A 151 -9.25 -1.32 30.13
C GLY A 151 -10.55 -0.74 30.70
N GLN A 152 -10.69 -0.72 32.03
CA GLN A 152 -11.85 -0.15 32.74
C GLN A 152 -11.93 1.38 32.57
N TYR A 153 -11.95 1.86 31.34
CA TYR A 153 -12.01 3.27 31.01
C TYR A 153 -13.46 3.61 30.67
N PHE A 154 -13.99 4.63 31.35
CA PHE A 154 -15.39 5.05 31.32
C PHE A 154 -15.75 5.77 30.00
N PHE A 155 -15.54 5.15 28.84
CA PHE A 155 -16.02 5.68 27.57
C PHE A 155 -17.52 5.44 27.44
N LYS A 156 -18.31 6.43 27.00
CA LYS A 156 -19.74 6.21 26.71
C LYS A 156 -19.98 5.47 25.39
N SER A 157 -19.03 5.55 24.45
CA SER A 157 -19.10 4.87 23.15
C SER A 157 -18.61 3.43 23.25
N GLU A 158 -19.45 2.48 22.87
CA GLU A 158 -19.11 1.04 22.82
C GLU A 158 -18.02 0.75 21.78
N ILE A 159 -18.03 1.48 20.66
CA ILE A 159 -17.02 1.35 19.59
C ILE A 159 -15.64 1.68 20.14
N LEU A 160 -15.49 2.74 20.92
CA LEU A 160 -14.20 3.09 21.51
C LEU A 160 -13.73 2.03 22.50
N ARG A 161 -14.60 1.56 23.40
CA ARG A 161 -14.23 0.55 24.42
C ARG A 161 -13.61 -0.73 23.84
N LYS A 162 -14.01 -1.12 22.62
CA LYS A 162 -13.56 -2.34 21.94
C LYS A 162 -12.35 -2.12 21.02
N ASN A 163 -11.94 -0.87 20.80
CA ASN A 163 -10.93 -0.52 19.80
C ASN A 163 -9.83 0.37 20.37
N ILE A 164 -9.74 0.48 21.69
CA ILE A 164 -8.72 1.28 22.36
C ILE A 164 -8.07 0.50 23.48
N VAL A 165 -6.76 0.61 23.59
CA VAL A 165 -5.97 0.01 24.67
C VAL A 165 -4.77 0.88 24.98
N LEU A 166 -4.17 0.73 26.16
CA LEU A 166 -2.84 1.30 26.38
C LEU A 166 -1.80 0.45 25.65
N THR A 167 -0.83 1.14 25.06
CA THR A 167 0.35 0.50 24.44
C THR A 167 1.08 -0.44 25.39
N ASN A 168 1.07 -0.18 26.70
CA ASN A 168 1.61 -1.08 27.72
C ASN A 168 0.95 -2.47 27.70
N ASP A 169 -0.36 -2.54 27.49
CA ASP A 169 -1.09 -3.82 27.47
C ASP A 169 -0.79 -4.62 26.19
N LEU A 170 -0.30 -3.96 25.12
CA LEU A 170 0.12 -4.60 23.88
C LEU A 170 1.49 -5.28 24.00
N ILE A 171 2.27 -5.04 25.07
CA ILE A 171 3.52 -5.76 25.31
C ILE A 171 3.22 -7.22 25.65
N ASP A 172 2.24 -7.44 26.52
CA ASP A 172 1.87 -8.77 26.99
C ASP A 172 0.96 -9.51 26.00
N GLN A 173 0.23 -8.76 25.17
CA GLN A 173 -0.63 -9.28 24.10
C GLN A 173 -0.32 -8.58 22.78
N PRO A 174 0.75 -9.02 22.08
CA PRO A 174 1.17 -8.40 20.83
C PRO A 174 0.05 -8.42 19.80
N TYR A 175 -0.20 -7.25 19.20
CA TYR A 175 -1.09 -7.10 18.05
C TYR A 175 -0.30 -6.49 16.90
N ILE A 176 -0.32 -7.16 15.75
CA ILE A 176 0.48 -6.80 14.58
C ILE A 176 -0.44 -6.22 13.50
N PRO A 177 -0.62 -4.89 13.45
CA PRO A 177 -1.44 -4.24 12.41
C PRO A 177 -0.70 -4.24 11.07
N PHE A 178 -1.37 -3.83 9.99
CA PHE A 178 -0.70 -3.60 8.70
C PHE A 178 0.10 -2.28 8.71
N ALA A 179 -0.40 -1.28 9.43
CA ALA A 179 0.25 0.01 9.60
C ALA A 179 0.13 0.55 11.03
N ILE A 180 1.06 1.43 11.40
CA ILE A 180 1.04 2.22 12.63
C ILE A 180 1.20 3.69 12.25
N VAL A 181 0.38 4.55 12.85
CA VAL A 181 0.50 6.01 12.71
C VAL A 181 0.74 6.62 14.08
N SER A 182 1.78 7.43 14.20
CA SER A 182 2.07 8.22 15.39
C SER A 182 2.38 9.67 15.01
N TYR A 183 2.76 10.50 15.98
CA TYR A 183 3.24 11.86 15.72
C TYR A 183 4.55 11.90 14.93
N GLU A 184 5.27 10.77 14.82
CA GLU A 184 6.49 10.63 14.02
C GLU A 184 6.19 10.35 12.55
N GLY A 185 4.99 9.87 12.25
CA GLY A 185 4.51 9.63 10.89
C GLY A 185 3.85 8.27 10.71
N TRP A 186 3.96 7.75 9.50
CA TRP A 186 3.30 6.53 9.02
C TRP A 186 4.30 5.41 8.80
N PHE A 187 4.04 4.26 9.41
CA PHE A 187 4.84 3.06 9.32
C PHE A 187 3.96 1.93 8.79
N GLU A 188 4.42 1.20 7.76
CA GLU A 188 3.64 0.13 7.13
C GLU A 188 4.47 -1.13 6.86
N LYS A 189 3.78 -2.29 6.85
CA LYS A 189 4.32 -3.58 6.43
C LYS A 189 4.69 -3.59 4.96
N GLY A 190 3.94 -2.87 4.13
CA GLY A 190 4.18 -2.73 2.72
C GLY A 190 3.26 -1.68 2.13
N ARG A 191 3.58 -1.21 0.92
CA ARG A 191 2.80 -0.17 0.25
C ARG A 191 1.59 -0.80 -0.41
N MET A 192 0.40 -0.52 0.12
CA MET A 192 -0.84 -1.01 -0.48
C MET A 192 -1.10 -0.28 -1.80
N GLY A 193 -1.36 -1.05 -2.85
CA GLY A 193 -1.64 -0.55 -4.19
C GLY A 193 -3.02 -0.96 -4.69
N LEU A 194 -3.32 -0.58 -5.93
CA LEU A 194 -4.58 -0.92 -6.60
C LEU A 194 -4.85 -2.43 -6.55
N TRP A 195 -6.13 -2.79 -6.39
CA TRP A 195 -6.58 -4.18 -6.35
C TRP A 195 -5.94 -5.01 -5.23
N THR A 196 -5.68 -4.40 -4.07
CA THR A 196 -5.08 -5.07 -2.90
C THR A 196 -3.68 -5.67 -3.14
N GLN A 197 -2.99 -5.22 -4.20
CA GLN A 197 -1.60 -5.63 -4.42
C GLN A 197 -0.69 -4.84 -3.49
N VAL A 198 -0.08 -5.53 -2.52
CA VAL A 198 0.92 -4.93 -1.65
C VAL A 198 2.29 -5.02 -2.30
N GLN A 199 2.97 -3.87 -2.41
CA GLN A 199 4.34 -3.76 -2.90
C GLN A 199 5.32 -3.59 -1.74
N ASN A 200 6.58 -3.96 -1.95
CA ASN A 200 7.67 -3.80 -0.96
C ASN A 200 7.30 -4.38 0.43
N VAL A 201 6.64 -5.54 0.44
CA VAL A 201 6.23 -6.23 1.67
C VAL A 201 7.48 -6.61 2.45
N LYS A 202 7.57 -6.11 3.68
CA LYS A 202 8.58 -6.53 4.66
C LYS A 202 8.31 -7.99 5.08
N PRO A 203 9.36 -8.80 5.30
CA PRO A 203 9.20 -10.09 5.95
C PRO A 203 8.48 -9.95 7.29
N ASP A 204 7.67 -10.95 7.65
CA ASP A 204 6.82 -10.89 8.87
C ASP A 204 7.64 -10.62 10.13
N GLU A 205 8.75 -11.35 10.32
CA GLU A 205 9.65 -11.19 11.47
C GLU A 205 10.25 -9.76 11.56
N VAL A 206 10.52 -9.13 10.41
CA VAL A 206 11.04 -7.76 10.35
C VAL A 206 9.95 -6.77 10.76
N TRP A 207 8.74 -6.94 10.23
CA TRP A 207 7.62 -6.07 10.57
C TRP A 207 7.18 -6.22 12.02
N GLU A 208 7.13 -7.44 12.54
CA GLU A 208 6.82 -7.71 13.95
C GLU A 208 7.82 -7.06 14.90
N ALA A 209 9.13 -7.14 14.57
CA ALA A 209 10.16 -6.47 15.35
C ALA A 209 10.00 -4.94 15.33
N GLU A 210 9.70 -4.36 14.16
CA GLU A 210 9.42 -2.91 14.04
C GLU A 210 8.17 -2.49 14.82
N VAL A 211 7.07 -3.24 14.74
CA VAL A 211 5.84 -2.99 15.49
C VAL A 211 6.11 -3.01 16.99
N ASN A 212 6.80 -4.04 17.48
CA ASN A 212 7.14 -4.16 18.89
C ASN A 212 8.01 -2.99 19.37
N GLN A 213 8.98 -2.57 18.55
CA GLN A 213 9.81 -1.40 18.85
C GLN A 213 8.99 -0.12 18.89
N LEU A 214 8.11 0.12 17.91
CA LEU A 214 7.22 1.29 17.87
C LEU A 214 6.30 1.34 19.09
N ILE A 215 5.75 0.21 19.52
CA ILE A 215 4.92 0.13 20.74
C ILE A 215 5.77 0.46 21.98
N HIS A 216 6.99 -0.07 22.09
CA HIS A 216 7.91 0.24 23.19
C HIS A 216 8.34 1.72 23.22
N ASP A 217 8.54 2.34 22.06
CA ASP A 217 8.91 3.75 21.97
C ASP A 217 7.73 4.68 22.30
N HIS A 218 6.51 4.15 22.25
CA HIS A 218 5.27 4.87 22.50
C HIS A 218 4.51 4.33 23.72
N LEU A 219 5.22 3.83 24.75
CA LEU A 219 4.57 3.46 26.01
C LEU A 219 3.78 4.63 26.60
N ASP A 220 2.76 4.29 27.39
CA ASP A 220 1.78 5.21 27.95
C ASP A 220 0.99 6.02 26.90
N HIS A 221 1.00 5.60 25.62
CA HIS A 221 0.06 6.09 24.62
C HIS A 221 -1.17 5.19 24.55
N TRP A 222 -2.25 5.74 24.01
CA TRP A 222 -3.38 4.96 23.56
C TRP A 222 -3.13 4.44 22.15
N ALA A 223 -3.36 3.14 21.97
CA ALA A 223 -3.43 2.52 20.67
C ALA A 223 -4.91 2.40 20.27
N ILE A 224 -5.30 3.10 19.21
CA ILE A 224 -6.65 3.06 18.64
C ILE A 224 -6.61 2.23 17.37
N ARG A 225 -7.41 1.16 17.30
CA ARG A 225 -7.58 0.38 16.08
C ARG A 225 -8.49 1.13 15.11
N CYS A 226 -7.99 1.36 13.91
CA CYS A 226 -8.68 1.98 12.79
C CYS A 226 -8.69 1.04 11.58
N LYS A 227 -9.73 1.16 10.77
CA LYS A 227 -9.82 0.52 9.46
C LYS A 227 -9.77 1.60 8.40
N LEU A 228 -8.83 1.44 7.47
CA LEU A 228 -8.58 2.38 6.39
C LEU A 228 -8.90 1.71 5.05
N HIS A 229 -9.63 2.41 4.20
CA HIS A 229 -10.05 1.99 2.86
C HIS A 229 -9.14 2.60 1.78
N ILE A 230 -9.05 1.92 0.63
CA ILE A 230 -8.29 2.31 -0.58
C ILE A 230 -9.12 2.02 -1.83
#